data_AF-A0A6M3LJZ8-F1
#
_entry.id   AF-A0A6M3LJZ8-F1
#
_cell.length_a   1.000
_cell.length_b   1.000
_cell.length_c   1.000
_cell.angle_alpha   90.00
_cell.angle_beta   90.00
_cell.angle_gamma   90.00
#
_symmetry.space_group_name_H-M   'P 1'
#
loop_
_entity.id
_entity.type
_entity.pdbx_description
1 polymer ?
#
loop_
_entity_poly.entity_id
_entity_poly.type
_entity_poly.pdbx_seq_one_letter_code
_entity_poly.pdbx_strand_id
1 'polypeptide(L)' 'MKSPRERYYVDDDFKNLVDTIYQMIDRCQYTPTELREAVILAAIRHAERQPIPIPIELEMAIADWVEGRKT' A
#
# COMPACT_ATOMS: atom_id res chain seq x y z
N MET A 1 -8.77 -0.72 18.79
CA MET A 1 -8.57 -1.28 17.43
C MET A 1 -9.40 -2.56 17.37
N LYS A 2 -10.36 -2.67 16.46
CA LYS A 2 -11.09 -3.95 16.29
C LYS A 2 -10.10 -5.00 15.81
N SER A 3 -10.15 -6.20 16.36
CA SER A 3 -9.37 -7.32 15.83
C SER A 3 -9.78 -7.59 14.37
N PRO A 4 -8.89 -8.18 13.54
CA PRO A 4 -9.25 -8.55 12.17
C PRO A 4 -10.49 -9.45 12.12
N ARG A 5 -10.67 -10.33 13.12
CA ARG A 5 -11.84 -11.19 13.24
C ARG A 5 -13.12 -10.39 13.52
N GLU A 6 -13.08 -9.43 14.42
CA GLU A 6 -14.24 -8.56 14.66
C GLU A 6 -14.55 -7.67 13.46
N ARG A 7 -13.53 -7.18 12.74
CA ARG A 7 -13.73 -6.39 11.52
C ARG A 7 -14.43 -7.20 10.44
N TYR A 8 -14.04 -8.47 10.26
CA TYR A 8 -14.65 -9.38 9.30
C TYR A 8 -16.17 -9.56 9.49
N TYR A 9 -16.69 -9.43 10.72
CA TYR A 9 -18.13 -9.58 10.99
C TYR A 9 -18.92 -8.27 10.89
N VAL A 10 -18.27 -7.12 10.71
CA VAL A 10 -18.91 -5.80 10.79
C VAL A 10 -18.70 -4.95 9.53
N ASP A 11 -17.66 -5.23 8.75
CA ASP A 11 -17.28 -4.49 7.54
C ASP A 11 -17.45 -5.40 6.32
N ASP A 12 -18.52 -5.20 5.55
CA ASP A 12 -18.88 -6.04 4.41
C ASP A 12 -17.82 -6.02 3.31
N ASP A 13 -17.17 -4.88 3.08
CA ASP A 13 -16.10 -4.76 2.08
C ASP A 13 -14.87 -5.56 2.51
N PHE A 14 -14.49 -5.44 3.79
CA PHE A 14 -13.40 -6.23 4.34
C PHE A 14 -13.71 -7.73 4.34
N LYS A 15 -14.96 -8.09 4.66
CA LYS A 15 -15.44 -9.47 4.57
C LYS A 15 -15.31 -10.02 3.15
N ASN A 16 -15.82 -9.31 2.16
CA ASN A 16 -15.77 -9.71 0.75
C ASN A 16 -14.33 -9.86 0.25
N LEU A 17 -13.43 -8.97 0.67
CA LEU A 17 -12.00 -9.09 0.38
C LEU A 17 -11.40 -10.38 0.96
N VAL A 18 -11.66 -10.66 2.25
CA VAL A 18 -11.15 -11.88 2.91
C VAL A 18 -11.72 -13.14 2.26
N ASP A 19 -13.02 -13.17 1.98
CA ASP A 19 -13.69 -14.31 1.35
C ASP A 19 -13.15 -14.55 -0.08
N THR A 20 -12.83 -13.49 -0.82
CA THR A 20 -12.21 -13.58 -2.15
C THR A 20 -10.81 -14.20 -2.07
N ILE A 21 -9.96 -13.71 -1.16
CA ILE A 21 -8.60 -14.24 -0.94
C ILE A 21 -8.66 -15.71 -0.49
N TYR A 22 -9.61 -16.04 0.40
CA TYR A 22 -9.81 -17.41 0.85
C TYR A 22 -10.19 -18.35 -0.31
N GLN A 23 -11.13 -17.95 -1.18
CA GLN A 23 -11.51 -18.74 -2.36
C GLN A 23 -10.35 -18.97 -3.33
N MET A 24 -9.44 -18.00 -3.48
CA MET A 24 -8.24 -18.16 -4.31
C MET A 24 -7.30 -19.24 -3.77
N ILE A 25 -7.18 -19.34 -2.43
CA ILE A 25 -6.40 -20.39 -1.76
C ILE A 25 -7.10 -21.74 -1.89
N ASP A 26 -8.40 -21.78 -1.60
CA ASP A 26 -9.21 -23.01 -1.62
C ASP A 26 -9.25 -23.66 -3.00
N ARG A 27 -9.26 -22.85 -4.07
CA ARG A 27 -9.18 -23.31 -5.46
C ARG A 27 -7.76 -23.63 -5.92
N CYS A 28 -6.77 -23.59 -5.03
CA CYS A 28 -5.35 -23.76 -5.35
C CYS A 28 -4.86 -22.85 -6.49
N GLN A 29 -5.46 -21.67 -6.67
CA GLN A 29 -5.03 -20.71 -7.70
C GLN A 29 -3.71 -20.04 -7.29
N TYR A 30 -3.54 -19.81 -5.99
CA TYR A 30 -2.34 -19.26 -5.38
C TYR A 30 -2.10 -19.91 -4.02
N THR A 31 -0.85 -20.03 -3.63
CA THR A 31 -0.48 -20.43 -2.27
C THR A 31 -0.71 -19.28 -1.27
N PRO A 32 -0.89 -19.59 0.02
CA PRO A 32 -0.97 -18.55 1.05
C PRO A 32 0.26 -17.63 1.11
N THR A 33 1.44 -18.11 0.71
CA THR A 33 2.68 -17.30 0.68
C THR A 33 2.64 -16.30 -0.46
N GLU A 34 2.30 -16.74 -1.68
CA GLU A 34 2.23 -15.86 -2.86
C GLU A 34 1.22 -14.72 -2.66
N LEU A 35 0.05 -15.01 -2.08
CA LEU A 35 -0.95 -13.96 -1.81
C LEU A 35 -0.47 -12.92 -0.80
N ARG A 36 0.30 -13.32 0.23
CA ARG A 36 0.90 -12.36 1.17
C ARG A 36 1.90 -11.46 0.46
N GLU A 37 2.79 -12.04 -0.34
CA GLU A 37 3.78 -11.29 -1.12
C GLU A 37 3.10 -10.33 -2.10
N ALA A 38 2.07 -10.79 -2.81
CA ALA A 38 1.31 -9.97 -3.75
C ALA A 38 0.61 -8.78 -3.07
N VAL A 39 -0.03 -8.99 -1.92
CA VAL A 39 -0.68 -7.91 -1.15
C VAL A 39 0.34 -6.89 -0.64
N ILE A 40 1.50 -7.35 -0.15
CA ILE A 40 2.60 -6.47 0.29
C ILE A 40 3.11 -5.64 -0.89
N LEU A 41 3.39 -6.26 -2.03
CA LEU A 41 3.86 -5.56 -3.23
C LEU A 41 2.82 -4.55 -3.74
N ALA A 42 1.53 -4.89 -3.72
CA ALA A 42 0.46 -3.96 -4.08
C ALA A 42 0.44 -2.73 -3.16
N ALA A 43 0.63 -2.91 -1.86
CA ALA A 43 0.72 -1.82 -0.90
C ALA A 43 1.94 -0.92 -1.14
N ILE A 44 3.11 -1.51 -1.44
CA ILE A 44 4.32 -0.75 -1.82
C ILE A 44 4.05 0.10 -3.06
N ARG A 45 3.51 -0.50 -4.12
CA ARG A 45 3.19 0.22 -5.36
C ARG A 45 2.15 1.31 -5.17
N HIS A 46 1.22 1.14 -4.24
CA HIS A 46 0.27 2.19 -3.88
C HIS A 46 0.98 3.36 -3.20
N ALA A 47 1.90 3.08 -2.26
CA ALA A 47 2.70 4.11 -1.58
C ALA A 47 3.63 4.85 -2.55
N GLU A 48 4.30 4.15 -3.46
CA GLU A 48 5.17 4.73 -4.50
C GLU A 48 4.42 5.68 -5.45
N ARG A 49 3.12 5.45 -5.64
CA ARG A 49 2.26 6.33 -6.47
C ARG A 49 1.78 7.56 -5.74
N GLN A 50 1.87 7.60 -4.41
CA GLN A 50 1.55 8.81 -3.68
C GLN A 50 2.75 9.74 -3.76
N PRO A 51 2.59 10.98 -4.26
CA PRO A 51 3.66 11.96 -4.17
C PRO A 51 4.00 12.10 -2.69
N ILE A 52 5.24 11.80 -2.32
CA ILE A 52 5.75 12.14 -1.00
C ILE A 52 5.60 13.66 -0.92
N PRO A 53 4.79 14.22 0.00
CA PRO A 53 4.74 15.65 0.17
C PRO A 53 6.15 16.06 0.59
N ILE A 54 6.86 16.72 -0.32
CA ILE A 54 8.15 17.28 -0.01
C ILE A 54 7.84 18.46 0.92
N PRO A 55 8.40 18.53 2.14
CA PRO A 55 8.26 19.73 2.95
C PRO A 55 8.70 20.95 2.13
N ILE A 56 7.93 22.04 2.20
CA ILE A 56 8.16 23.24 1.37
C ILE A 56 9.60 23.75 1.57
N GLU A 57 10.15 23.60 2.77
CA GLU A 57 11.53 23.95 3.11
C GLU A 57 12.55 23.16 2.28
N LEU A 58 12.26 21.89 1.99
CA LEU A 58 13.12 21.03 1.19
C LEU A 58 12.94 21.31 -0.32
N GLU A 59 11.73 21.65 -0.77
CA GLU A 59 11.52 22.14 -2.15
C GLU A 59 12.30 23.43 -2.42
N MET A 60 12.23 24.40 -1.50
CA MET A 60 12.98 25.66 -1.60
C MET A 60 14.49 25.42 -1.61
N ALA A 61 15.00 24.57 -0.71
CA ALA A 61 16.43 24.24 -0.66
C ALA A 61 16.93 23.55 -1.94
N ILE A 62 16.09 22.70 -2.57
CA ILE A 62 16.40 22.07 -3.86
C ILE A 62 16.41 23.12 -4.98
N ALA A 63 15.44 24.02 -5.01
CA ALA A 63 15.36 25.10 -6.00
C ALA A 63 16.59 26.01 -5.92
N ASP A 64 16.95 26.46 -4.72
CA ASP A 64 18.15 27.28 -4.47
C ASP A 64 19.43 26.57 -4.90
N TRP A 65 19.55 25.25 -4.68
CA TRP A 65 20.72 24.47 -5.10
C TRP A 65 20.79 24.23 -6.62
N VAL A 66 19.65 24.12 -7.30
CA VAL A 66 19.59 24.00 -8.77
C VAL A 66 19.93 25.34 -9.43
N GLU A 67 19.46 26.45 -8.87
CA GLU A 67 19.75 27.80 -9.34
C GLU A 67 21.20 28.24 -9.02
N GLY A 68 21.71 27.84 -7.84
CA GLY A 68 23.05 28.15 -7.35
C GLY A 68 24.21 27.39 -8.02
N ARG A 69 23.95 26.44 -8.93
CA ARG A 69 24.99 25.75 -9.74
C ARG A 69 25.30 26.43 -11.07
N LYS A 70 24.98 27.73 -11.20
CA LYS A 70 25.39 28.59 -12.32
C LYS A 70 26.39 29.68 -11.88
N THR A 71 27.55 29.28 -11.35
CA THR A 71 28.78 30.11 -11.38
C THR A 71 29.99 29.21 -11.38
#